data_AF-A0A8H7GJM7-F1
#
_entry.id   AF-A0A8H7GJM7-F1
#
_cell.length_a   1.000
_cell.length_b   1.000
_cell.length_c   1.000
_cell.angle_alpha   90.00
_cell.angle_beta   90.00
_cell.angle_gamma   90.00
#
_symmetry.space_group_name_H-M   'P 1'
#
loop_
_entity.id
_entity.type
_entity.pdbx_description
1 polymer ?
#
loop_
_entity_poly.entity_id
_entity_poly.type
_entity_poly.pdbx_seq_one_letter_code
_entity_poly.pdbx_strand_id
1 'polypeptide(L)' 'MPNGVALAGMFNEIVGNVVDERTIKMAIGVNLGDDVDMKLVNDIVLLTHDGRWRERMFRS' A
#
# COMPACT_ATOMS: atom_id res chain seq x y z
N MET A 1 -12.21 -5.43 -15.00
CA MET A 1 -12.12 -6.80 -14.47
C MET A 1 -13.53 -7.20 -14.00
N PRO A 2 -14.09 -8.36 -14.40
CA PRO A 2 -15.54 -8.57 -14.32
C PRO A 2 -16.11 -8.83 -12.92
N ASN A 3 -15.27 -9.12 -11.92
CA ASN A 3 -15.71 -9.34 -10.54
C ASN A 3 -14.92 -8.38 -9.65
N GLY A 4 -15.55 -7.30 -9.18
CA GLY A 4 -14.90 -6.35 -8.27
C GLY A 4 -14.36 -7.05 -7.03
N VAL A 5 -13.21 -6.60 -6.53
CA VAL A 5 -12.65 -7.11 -5.28
C VAL A 5 -13.47 -6.53 -4.12
N ALA A 6 -14.03 -7.39 -3.28
CA ALA A 6 -14.73 -6.96 -2.07
C ALA A 6 -13.69 -6.57 -0.99
N LEU A 7 -13.49 -5.27 -0.82
CA LEU A 7 -12.63 -4.66 0.20
C LEU A 7 -13.35 -4.61 1.56
N ALA A 8 -13.71 -5.78 2.09
CA ALA A 8 -14.56 -5.90 3.27
C ALA A 8 -13.80 -5.98 4.60
N GLY A 9 -12.49 -6.27 4.56
CA GLY A 9 -11.64 -6.32 5.75
C GLY A 9 -11.24 -4.92 6.23
N MET A 10 -10.77 -4.83 7.47
CA MET A 10 -10.29 -3.58 8.06
C MET A 10 -9.08 -3.02 7.29
N PHE A 11 -8.20 -3.91 6.82
CA PHE A 11 -7.01 -3.54 6.07
C PHE A 11 -7.08 -4.06 4.64
N ASN A 12 -6.77 -3.17 3.70
CA ASN A 12 -6.82 -3.45 2.28
C ASN A 12 -5.60 -2.84 1.58
N GLU A 13 -5.00 -3.58 0.67
CA GLU A 13 -3.94 -3.08 -0.20
C GLU A 13 -4.54 -2.59 -1.52
N ILE A 14 -4.22 -1.34 -1.88
CA ILE A 14 -4.71 -0.69 -3.09
C ILE A 14 -3.51 -0.33 -3.95
N VAL A 15 -3.46 -0.86 -5.17
CA VAL A 15 -2.45 -0.51 -6.18
C VAL A 15 -3.14 0.24 -7.32
N GLY A 16 -2.64 1.42 -7.65
CA GLY A 16 -3.23 2.27 -8.67
C GLY A 16 -2.49 3.58 -8.85
N ASN A 17 -3.07 4.47 -9.66
CA ASN A 17 -2.53 5.79 -9.90
C ASN A 17 -3.13 6.79 -8.91
N VAL A 18 -2.29 7.62 -8.28
CA VAL A 18 -2.73 8.76 -7.48
C VAL A 18 -3.37 9.79 -8.41
N VAL A 19 -4.59 10.21 -8.11
CA VAL A 19 -5.34 11.21 -8.91
C VAL A 19 -5.25 12.59 -8.27
N ASP A 20 -5.34 12.63 -6.95
CA ASP A 20 -5.19 13.83 -6.12
C ASP A 20 -4.70 13.44 -4.71
N GLU A 21 -4.59 14.42 -3.81
CA GLU A 21 -4.09 14.24 -2.44
C GLU A 21 -4.89 13.22 -1.59
N ARG A 22 -6.10 12.86 -1.97
CA ARG A 22 -6.99 11.96 -1.21
C ARG A 22 -7.53 10.79 -2.02
N THR A 23 -7.15 10.65 -3.29
CA THR A 23 -7.78 9.69 -4.21
C THR A 23 -6.77 8.87 -5.00
N ILE A 24 -6.95 7.54 -4.96
CA ILE A 24 -6.23 6.58 -5.81
C ILE A 24 -7.21 5.92 -6.77
N LYS A 25 -6.94 5.98 -8.08
CA LYS A 25 -7.66 5.20 -9.08
C LYS A 25 -7.15 3.77 -9.06
N MET A 26 -7.87 2.91 -8.33
CA MET A 26 -7.56 1.50 -8.13
C MET A 26 -7.43 0.75 -9.46
N ALA A 27 -6.31 0.04 -9.64
CA ALA A 27 -6.10 -0.94 -10.70
C ALA A 27 -6.18 -2.37 -10.16
N ILE A 28 -5.66 -2.60 -8.94
CA ILE A 28 -5.70 -3.86 -8.20
C ILE A 28 -6.06 -3.56 -6.74
N GLY A 29 -6.87 -4.41 -6.13
CA GLY A 29 -7.17 -4.37 -4.70
C GLY A 29 -6.99 -5.77 -4.09
N VAL A 30 -6.49 -5.83 -2.86
CA VAL A 30 -6.35 -7.06 -2.08
C VAL A 30 -6.93 -6.81 -0.69
N ASN A 31 -7.79 -7.71 -0.21
CA ASN A 31 -8.26 -7.67 1.17
C ASN A 31 -7.26 -8.43 2.05
N LEU A 32 -6.65 -7.73 3.02
CA LEU A 32 -5.65 -8.29 3.93
C LEU A 32 -6.26 -8.82 5.24
N GLY A 33 -7.56 -8.58 5.47
CA GLY A 33 -8.25 -8.93 6.70
C GLY A 33 -8.01 -7.92 7.83
N ASP A 34 -8.05 -8.40 9.07
CA ASP A 34 -8.08 -7.55 10.27
C ASP A 34 -6.81 -7.67 11.14
N ASP A 35 -5.89 -8.58 10.80
CA ASP A 35 -4.69 -8.88 11.59
C ASP A 35 -3.42 -8.38 10.90
N VAL A 36 -3.36 -7.07 10.66
CA VAL A 36 -2.19 -6.39 10.08
C VAL A 36 -1.64 -5.37 11.09
N ASP A 37 -0.35 -5.51 11.42
CA ASP A 37 0.35 -4.52 12.23
C ASP A 37 0.68 -3.27 11.40
N MET A 38 -0.25 -2.32 11.40
CA MET A 38 -0.09 -1.05 10.67
C MET A 38 1.04 -0.17 11.20
N LYS A 39 1.51 -0.38 12.44
CA LYS A 39 2.67 0.34 12.96
C LYS A 39 3.93 -0.14 12.27
N LEU A 40 4.13 -1.46 12.20
CA LEU A 40 5.27 -2.04 11.49
C LEU A 40 5.23 -1.67 10.00
N VAL A 41 4.05 -1.74 9.35
CA VAL A 41 3.89 -1.31 7.96
C VAL A 41 4.35 0.13 7.76
N ASN A 42 3.89 1.06 8.61
CA ASN A 42 4.28 2.45 8.53
C ASN A 42 5.80 2.64 8.77
N ASP A 43 6.38 1.95 9.74
CA ASP A 43 7.82 2.03 10.03
C ASP A 43 8.66 1.59 8.82
N ILE A 44 8.24 0.54 8.12
CA ILE A 44 8.89 0.10 6.87
C ILE A 44 8.68 1.11 5.73
N VAL A 45 7.49 1.69 5.59
CA VAL A 45 7.24 2.73 4.58
C VAL A 45 8.14 3.95 4.82
N LEU A 46 8.30 4.38 6.06
CA LEU A 46 9.21 5.49 6.39
C LEU A 46 10.67 5.13 6.13
N LEU A 47 11.10 3.91 6.47
CA LEU A 47 12.46 3.44 6.22
C LEU A 47 12.79 3.36 4.73
N THR A 48 11.84 2.91 3.91
CA THR A 48 12.01 2.81 2.45
C THR A 48 12.17 4.16 1.76
N HIS A 49 11.53 5.21 2.31
CA HIS A 49 11.64 6.58 1.82
C HIS A 49 12.77 7.38 2.47
N ASP A 50 13.42 6.84 3.51
CA ASP A 50 14.57 7.47 4.14
C ASP A 50 15.78 7.46 3.18
N GLY A 51 16.29 8.65 2.88
CA GLY A 51 17.41 8.82 1.94
C GLY A 51 18.68 8.07 2.32
N ARG A 52 18.85 7.69 3.61
CA ARG A 52 19.99 6.90 4.08
C ARG A 52 19.91 5.43 3.66
N TRP A 53 18.70 4.93 3.41
CA TRP A 53 18.43 3.49 3.22
C TRP A 53 17.81 3.17 1.86
N ARG A 54 17.18 4.14 1.21
CA ARG A 54 16.49 3.97 -0.08
C ARG A 54 17.35 3.25 -1.14
N GLU A 55 18.60 3.67 -1.33
CA GLU A 55 19.51 3.07 -2.33
C GLU A 55 19.92 1.64 -1.97
N ARG A 56 19.93 1.29 -0.68
CA ARG A 56 20.24 -0.06 -0.21
C ARG A 56 19.06 -1.01 -0.38
N MET A 57 17.84 -0.49 -0.20
CA MET A 57 16.59 -1.26 -0.30
C MET A 57 16.17 -1.45 -1.76
N PHE A 58 16.32 -0.41 -2.58
CA PHE A 58 15.94 -0.41 -3.99
C PHE A 58 17.09 0.13 -4.82
N ARG A 59 17.94 -0.78 -5.31
CA ARG A 59 18.92 -0.45 -6.37
C ARG A 59 18.16 -0.29 -7.69
N SER A 60 18.15 0.92 -8.23
CA SER A 60 17.77 1.21 -9.62
C SER A 60 18.95 1.02 -10.56
#